data_AF-A0AAD2GN71-F1
#
_entry.id   AF-A0AAD2GN71-F1
#
_cell.length_a   1.000
_cell.length_b   1.000
_cell.length_c   1.000
_cell.angle_alpha   90.00
_cell.angle_beta   90.00
_cell.angle_gamma   90.00
#
_symmetry.space_group_name_H-M   'P 1'
#
loop_
_entity.id
_entity.type
_entity.pdbx_description
1 polymer ?
#
loop_
_entity_poly.entity_id
_entity_poly.type
_entity_poly.pdbx_seq_one_letter_code
_entity_poly.pdbx_strand_id
1 'polypeptide(L)'
;MEAPNIGRGNWKKLGHKVRLLQARFVKAFVMGNKNDVMDARAIWMAVQQPSKDIAVKTEEQQSVLVLHRSRRQLVKFRTSHINTLGTLLEFGEILHKDRTAMDRKLPTALERMKTNLPPYLITVLEYQYNRLSELGMQIDGLDKQINSVARQSENCKRLMEIPGVGPLIATAVVATMGEASAFKSGREFDAYVCLVPKQTGSGGKVRMLGISKRGDTYHRTLFIHGARAAALLTKEPGPWITELKKRQPTGVMPISLGAVDRSRVCLRILKCSLVSGFLCTENPQLGWGPESFQL
;
A
#
# COMPACT_ATOMS: atom_id res chain seq x y z
N MET A 1 -32.49 28.69 -7.38
CA MET A 1 -31.86 28.16 -6.16
C MET A 1 -31.11 26.89 -6.55
N GLU A 2 -29.84 27.02 -6.89
CA GLU A 2 -28.97 25.86 -7.12
C GLU A 2 -28.82 25.09 -5.81
N ALA A 3 -29.09 23.79 -5.83
CA ALA A 3 -28.86 22.93 -4.69
C ALA A 3 -27.36 23.00 -4.32
N PRO A 4 -27.00 23.36 -3.08
CA PRO A 4 -25.60 23.48 -2.70
C PRO A 4 -24.94 22.12 -2.86
N ASN A 5 -23.85 22.08 -3.62
CA ASN A 5 -23.03 20.90 -3.89
C ASN A 5 -22.77 20.14 -2.57
N ILE A 6 -23.47 19.02 -2.34
CA ILE A 6 -23.46 18.22 -1.09
C ILE A 6 -22.17 17.36 -1.05
N GLY A 7 -21.05 17.92 -1.50
CA GLY A 7 -19.75 17.28 -1.52
C GLY A 7 -19.02 17.47 -0.19
N ARG A 8 -18.96 16.41 0.63
CA ARG A 8 -18.02 16.04 1.72
C ARG A 8 -17.56 17.08 2.78
N GLY A 9 -17.89 18.36 2.72
CA GLY A 9 -17.40 19.39 3.65
C GLY A 9 -18.47 20.28 4.28
N ASN A 10 -19.66 20.39 3.67
CA ASN A 10 -20.66 21.38 4.08
C ASN A 10 -21.40 21.04 5.39
N TRP A 11 -21.52 19.77 5.76
CA TRP A 11 -22.21 19.37 7.00
C TRP A 11 -21.53 19.90 8.26
N LYS A 12 -20.19 19.96 8.28
CA LYS A 12 -19.45 20.58 9.39
C LYS A 12 -19.68 22.09 9.48
N LYS A 13 -19.79 22.77 8.33
CA LYS A 13 -20.08 24.21 8.27
C LYS A 13 -21.48 24.53 8.80
N LEU A 14 -22.40 23.58 8.70
CA LEU A 14 -23.75 23.67 9.26
C LEU A 14 -23.83 23.25 10.74
N GLY A 15 -22.70 23.04 11.42
CA GLY A 15 -22.65 22.69 12.86
C GLY A 15 -22.86 21.21 13.18
N HIS A 16 -22.96 20.33 12.17
CA HIS A 16 -23.14 18.90 12.42
C HIS A 16 -21.81 18.19 12.69
N LYS A 17 -21.81 17.30 13.68
CA LYS A 17 -20.69 16.38 13.95
C LYS A 17 -20.71 15.23 12.93
N VAL A 18 -19.80 15.28 11.97
CA VAL A 18 -19.65 14.20 10.98
C VAL A 18 -18.69 13.12 11.48
N ARG A 19 -19.19 11.87 11.55
CA ARG A 19 -18.40 10.67 11.83
C ARG A 19 -18.34 9.80 10.57
N LEU A 20 -17.14 9.37 10.18
CA LEU A 20 -16.94 8.46 9.07
C LEU A 20 -16.64 7.06 9.60
N LEU A 21 -17.47 6.07 9.27
CA LEU A 21 -17.32 4.70 9.74
C LEU A 21 -16.70 3.79 8.67
N GLN A 22 -16.02 2.72 9.12
CA GLN A 22 -15.53 1.69 8.21
C GLN A 22 -16.69 0.90 7.62
N ALA A 23 -16.77 0.84 6.29
CA ALA A 23 -17.84 0.10 5.59
C ALA A 23 -17.89 -1.39 5.99
N ARG A 24 -16.74 -2.02 6.23
CA ARG A 24 -16.68 -3.41 6.73
C ARG A 24 -17.29 -3.58 8.12
N PHE A 25 -17.14 -2.58 8.98
CA PHE A 25 -17.71 -2.59 10.31
C PHE A 25 -19.24 -2.44 10.23
N VAL A 26 -19.72 -1.49 9.44
CA VAL A 26 -21.17 -1.31 9.17
C VAL A 26 -21.78 -2.59 8.57
N LYS A 27 -21.08 -3.25 7.64
CA LYS A 27 -21.54 -4.50 7.01
C LYS A 27 -21.81 -5.63 8.01
N ALA A 28 -21.15 -5.63 9.17
CA ALA A 28 -21.41 -6.65 10.19
C ALA A 28 -22.80 -6.52 10.86
N PHE A 29 -23.46 -5.37 10.72
CA PHE A 29 -24.78 -5.09 11.28
C PHE A 29 -25.92 -5.18 10.24
N VAL A 30 -25.60 -5.48 8.98
CA VAL A 30 -26.62 -5.69 7.94
C VAL A 30 -27.33 -7.02 8.20
N MET A 31 -28.63 -6.95 8.49
CA MET A 31 -29.49 -8.11 8.73
C MET A 31 -30.33 -8.41 7.48
N GLY A 32 -30.28 -9.65 6.99
CA GLY A 32 -31.06 -10.09 5.83
C GLY A 32 -30.52 -9.58 4.49
N ASN A 33 -31.43 -9.40 3.52
CA ASN A 33 -31.10 -9.00 2.16
C ASN A 33 -30.81 -7.50 2.05
N LYS A 34 -29.99 -7.14 1.06
CA LYS A 34 -29.60 -5.75 0.80
C LYS A 34 -30.81 -4.93 0.32
N ASN A 35 -31.16 -3.91 1.09
CA ASN A 35 -32.07 -2.82 0.70
C ASN A 35 -31.73 -1.56 1.50
N ASP A 36 -32.24 -0.40 1.06
CA ASP A 36 -31.89 0.90 1.67
C ASP A 36 -32.29 0.99 3.15
N VAL A 37 -33.39 0.34 3.55
CA VAL A 37 -33.88 0.30 4.94
C VAL A 37 -32.91 -0.45 5.84
N MET A 38 -32.41 -1.61 5.39
CA MET A 38 -31.43 -2.41 6.14
C MET A 38 -30.08 -1.73 6.18
N ASP A 39 -29.67 -1.04 5.11
CA ASP A 39 -28.43 -0.26 5.09
C ASP A 39 -28.51 0.92 6.08
N ALA A 40 -29.62 1.67 6.11
CA ALA A 40 -29.83 2.75 7.08
C ALA A 40 -29.85 2.24 8.53
N ARG A 41 -30.54 1.12 8.79
CA ARG A 41 -30.55 0.48 10.11
C ARG A 41 -29.16 0.02 10.53
N ALA A 42 -28.41 -0.61 9.64
CA ALA A 42 -27.04 -1.06 9.92
C ALA A 42 -26.11 0.10 10.24
N ILE A 43 -26.21 1.22 9.51
CA ILE A 43 -25.47 2.44 9.80
C ILE A 43 -25.83 2.96 11.19
N TRP A 44 -27.13 3.09 11.50
CA TRP A 44 -27.59 3.56 12.80
C TRP A 44 -27.07 2.69 13.95
N MET A 45 -27.15 1.35 13.82
CA MET A 45 -26.63 0.41 14.81
C MET A 45 -25.11 0.52 14.97
N ALA A 46 -24.38 0.61 13.86
CA ALA A 46 -22.92 0.72 13.88
C ALA A 46 -22.44 2.01 14.57
N VAL A 47 -23.16 3.13 14.42
CA VAL A 47 -22.82 4.40 15.07
C VAL A 47 -22.85 4.30 16.60
N GLN A 48 -23.74 3.48 17.15
CA GLN A 48 -23.89 3.28 18.60
C GLN A 48 -22.77 2.42 19.21
N GLN A 49 -22.09 1.62 18.40
CA GLN A 49 -21.07 0.71 18.88
C GLN A 49 -19.71 1.41 19.06
N PRO A 50 -18.90 0.98 20.06
CA PRO A 50 -17.56 1.51 20.24
C PRO A 50 -16.70 1.12 19.04
N SER A 51 -16.52 2.08 18.13
CA SER A 51 -15.74 1.91 16.90
C SER A 51 -14.91 3.15 16.64
N LYS A 52 -13.78 2.95 15.96
CA LYS A 52 -12.88 4.04 15.60
C LYS A 52 -13.42 4.77 14.37
N ASP A 53 -13.56 6.08 14.52
CA ASP A 53 -13.88 6.97 13.41
C ASP A 53 -12.70 7.08 12.45
N ILE A 54 -12.98 7.09 11.16
CA ILE A 54 -11.98 7.35 10.12
C ILE A 54 -11.82 8.86 10.01
N ALA A 55 -10.58 9.34 10.08
CA ALA A 55 -10.28 10.75 9.82
C ALA A 55 -10.74 11.13 8.40
N VAL A 56 -11.49 12.24 8.30
CA VAL A 56 -11.84 12.83 7.02
C VAL A 56 -10.56 13.36 6.40
N LYS A 57 -10.18 12.81 5.24
CA LYS A 57 -8.97 13.21 4.53
C LYS A 57 -9.15 14.58 3.90
N THR A 58 -8.08 15.36 3.89
CA THR A 58 -8.03 16.60 3.11
C THR A 58 -8.10 16.29 1.61
N GLU A 59 -8.44 17.29 0.80
CA GLU A 59 -8.46 17.14 -0.65
C GLU A 59 -7.09 16.73 -1.19
N GLU A 60 -6.02 17.32 -0.66
CA GLU A 60 -4.63 16.96 -0.98
C GLU A 60 -4.29 15.52 -0.62
N GLN A 61 -4.68 15.05 0.57
CA GLN A 61 -4.48 13.66 0.96
C GLN A 61 -5.26 12.72 0.03
N GLN A 62 -6.49 13.09 -0.33
CA GLN A 62 -7.32 12.31 -1.23
C GLN A 62 -6.73 12.27 -2.66
N SER A 63 -6.17 13.37 -3.15
CA SER A 63 -5.55 13.46 -4.48
C SER A 63 -4.29 12.59 -4.56
N VAL A 64 -3.42 12.62 -3.54
CA VAL A 64 -2.27 11.72 -3.44
C VAL A 64 -2.71 10.25 -3.48
N LEU A 65 -3.77 9.88 -2.76
CA LEU A 65 -4.30 8.51 -2.81
C LEU A 65 -4.90 8.13 -4.17
N VAL A 66 -5.36 9.09 -4.96
CA VAL A 66 -5.80 8.86 -6.35
C VAL A 66 -4.58 8.58 -7.24
N LEU A 67 -3.46 9.27 -7.07
CA LEU A 67 -2.21 8.95 -7.78
C LEU A 67 -1.77 7.51 -7.52
N HIS A 68 -1.74 7.09 -6.25
CA HIS A 68 -1.39 5.71 -5.88
C HIS A 68 -2.34 4.68 -6.49
N ARG A 69 -3.65 4.94 -6.48
CA ARG A 69 -4.66 4.04 -7.06
C ARG A 69 -4.50 3.92 -8.57
N SER A 70 -4.31 5.04 -9.25
CA SER A 70 -4.11 5.09 -10.71
C SER A 70 -2.84 4.33 -11.10
N ARG A 71 -1.73 4.59 -10.41
CA ARG A 71 -0.48 3.87 -10.62
C ARG A 71 -0.65 2.36 -10.41
N ARG A 72 -1.30 1.97 -9.31
CA ARG A 72 -1.57 0.55 -9.01
C ARG A 72 -2.40 -0.11 -10.10
N GLN A 73 -3.37 0.59 -10.67
CA GLN A 73 -4.18 0.09 -11.78
C GLN A 73 -3.36 -0.10 -13.05
N LEU A 74 -2.54 0.88 -13.43
CA LEU A 74 -1.67 0.76 -14.60
C LEU A 74 -0.66 -0.37 -14.48
N VAL A 75 -0.07 -0.57 -13.29
CA VAL A 75 0.82 -1.71 -13.03
C VAL A 75 0.09 -3.04 -13.23
N LYS A 76 -1.17 -3.16 -12.77
CA LYS A 76 -1.97 -4.36 -13.00
C LYS A 76 -2.25 -4.60 -14.48
N PHE A 77 -2.63 -3.55 -15.22
CA PHE A 77 -2.84 -3.66 -16.67
C PHE A 77 -1.56 -4.08 -17.37
N ARG A 78 -0.42 -3.47 -17.04
CA ARG A 78 0.88 -3.86 -17.58
C ARG A 78 1.18 -5.34 -17.32
N THR A 79 1.00 -5.83 -16.10
CA THR A 79 1.17 -7.26 -15.79
C THR A 79 0.19 -8.14 -16.56
N SER A 80 -1.06 -7.71 -16.74
CA SER A 80 -2.04 -8.44 -17.55
C SER A 80 -1.58 -8.57 -19.00
N HIS A 81 -1.13 -7.47 -19.62
CA HIS A 81 -0.61 -7.48 -20.99
C HIS A 81 0.65 -8.36 -21.13
N ILE A 82 1.55 -8.33 -20.13
CA ILE A 82 2.72 -9.21 -20.09
C ILE A 82 2.29 -10.68 -20.07
N ASN A 83 1.30 -11.03 -19.26
CA ASN A 83 0.79 -12.39 -19.17
C ASN A 83 0.10 -12.83 -20.48
N THR A 84 -0.63 -11.93 -21.14
CA THR A 84 -1.23 -12.19 -22.46
C THR A 84 -0.17 -12.51 -23.50
N LEU A 85 0.95 -11.77 -23.53
CA LEU A 85 2.07 -12.09 -24.43
C LEU A 85 2.78 -13.41 -24.10
N GLY A 86 2.47 -14.03 -22.97
CA GLY A 86 2.90 -15.40 -22.67
C GLY A 86 2.34 -16.45 -23.62
N THR A 87 1.27 -16.15 -24.38
CA THR A 87 0.73 -17.04 -25.44
C THR A 87 1.70 -17.24 -26.60
N LEU A 88 2.75 -16.40 -26.71
CA LEU A 88 3.81 -16.56 -27.70
C LEU A 88 4.53 -17.91 -27.62
N LEU A 89 4.46 -18.58 -26.46
CA LEU A 89 4.95 -19.95 -26.30
C LEU A 89 4.25 -20.94 -27.24
N GLU A 90 2.96 -20.74 -27.55
CA GLU A 90 2.19 -21.60 -28.47
C GLU A 90 2.74 -21.52 -29.90
N PHE A 91 3.40 -20.41 -30.24
CA PHE A 91 4.05 -20.18 -31.53
C PHE A 91 5.56 -20.49 -31.49
N GLY A 92 6.05 -21.15 -30.43
CA GLY A 92 7.45 -21.56 -30.30
C GLY A 92 8.40 -20.48 -29.79
N GLU A 93 7.91 -19.30 -29.43
CA GLU A 93 8.74 -18.19 -28.93
C GLU A 93 8.80 -18.19 -27.39
N ILE A 94 9.98 -18.51 -26.85
CA ILE A 94 10.21 -18.54 -25.40
C ILE A 94 10.62 -17.15 -24.92
N LEU A 95 9.64 -16.39 -24.41
CA LEU A 95 9.87 -15.12 -23.76
C LEU A 95 9.77 -15.26 -22.24
N HIS A 96 10.73 -14.65 -21.55
CA HIS A 96 10.69 -14.58 -20.10
C HIS A 96 9.63 -13.56 -19.66
N LYS A 97 8.87 -13.85 -18.61
CA LYS A 97 7.77 -12.99 -18.11
C LYS A 97 8.22 -11.66 -17.48
N ASP A 98 9.51 -11.34 -17.54
CA ASP A 98 10.03 -10.07 -17.04
C ASP A 98 9.88 -8.96 -18.07
N ARG A 99 9.52 -7.75 -17.59
CA ARG A 99 9.37 -6.54 -18.40
C ARG A 99 10.64 -6.23 -19.18
N THR A 100 11.79 -6.26 -18.51
CA THR A 100 13.09 -5.90 -19.08
C THR A 100 13.49 -6.90 -20.16
N ALA A 101 13.29 -8.18 -19.88
CA ALA A 101 13.51 -9.24 -20.86
C ALA A 101 12.59 -9.11 -22.08
N MET A 102 11.32 -8.74 -21.86
CA MET A 102 10.36 -8.51 -22.94
C MET A 102 10.74 -7.31 -23.81
N ASP A 103 11.11 -6.17 -23.23
CA ASP A 103 11.59 -5.02 -24.03
C ASP A 103 12.77 -5.38 -24.93
N ARG A 104 13.70 -6.18 -24.40
CA ARG A 104 14.92 -6.54 -25.11
C ARG A 104 14.68 -7.60 -26.20
N LYS A 105 13.82 -8.59 -25.93
CA LYS A 105 13.69 -9.79 -26.78
C LYS A 105 12.50 -9.76 -27.73
N LEU A 106 11.42 -9.07 -27.37
CA LEU A 106 10.18 -9.09 -28.13
C LEU A 106 10.32 -8.46 -29.53
N PRO A 107 11.07 -7.35 -29.75
CA PRO A 107 11.28 -6.82 -31.10
C PRO A 107 11.91 -7.85 -32.04
N THR A 108 12.98 -8.51 -31.60
CA THR A 108 13.66 -9.55 -32.40
C THR A 108 12.80 -10.80 -32.59
N ALA A 109 11.95 -11.14 -31.62
CA ALA A 109 10.99 -12.24 -31.76
C ALA A 109 9.90 -11.90 -32.79
N LEU A 110 9.40 -10.66 -32.80
CA LEU A 110 8.42 -10.19 -33.80
C LEU A 110 8.98 -10.28 -35.22
N GLU A 111 10.24 -9.91 -35.42
CA GLU A 111 10.91 -10.04 -36.72
C GLU A 111 10.99 -11.49 -37.21
N ARG A 112 11.32 -12.44 -36.33
CA ARG A 112 11.31 -13.87 -36.69
C ARG A 112 9.92 -14.38 -37.01
N MET A 113 8.92 -13.97 -36.23
CA MET A 113 7.54 -14.40 -36.39
C MET A 113 6.91 -13.85 -37.68
N LYS A 114 7.33 -12.68 -38.17
CA LYS A 114 6.83 -12.10 -39.44
C LYS A 114 6.98 -13.03 -40.63
N THR A 115 7.99 -13.90 -40.62
CA THR A 115 8.24 -14.85 -41.71
C THR A 115 7.33 -16.07 -41.65
N ASN A 116 6.88 -16.47 -40.46
CA ASN A 116 6.28 -17.78 -40.20
C ASN A 116 4.82 -17.72 -39.74
N LEU A 117 4.32 -16.55 -39.34
CA LEU A 117 2.97 -16.38 -38.79
C LEU A 117 2.08 -15.50 -39.68
N PRO A 118 0.75 -15.67 -39.59
CA PRO A 118 -0.18 -14.83 -40.34
C PRO A 118 -0.04 -13.34 -40.03
N PRO A 119 -0.14 -12.43 -41.04
CA PRO A 119 0.01 -10.99 -40.83
C PRO A 119 -0.93 -10.40 -39.77
N TYR A 120 -2.17 -10.89 -39.69
CA TYR A 120 -3.14 -10.41 -38.69
C TYR A 120 -2.65 -10.62 -37.25
N LEU A 121 -1.93 -11.70 -36.98
CA LEU A 121 -1.43 -12.02 -35.65
C LEU A 121 -0.26 -11.10 -35.29
N ILE A 122 0.65 -10.86 -36.25
CA ILE A 122 1.78 -9.93 -36.08
C ILE A 122 1.27 -8.54 -35.71
N THR A 123 0.27 -8.02 -36.44
CA THR A 123 -0.32 -6.72 -36.16
C THR A 123 -0.89 -6.64 -34.75
N VAL A 124 -1.60 -7.68 -34.29
CA VAL A 124 -2.10 -7.74 -32.90
C VAL A 124 -0.95 -7.71 -31.88
N LEU A 125 0.13 -8.46 -32.11
CA LEU A 125 1.26 -8.51 -31.20
C LEU A 125 2.02 -7.17 -31.14
N GLU A 126 2.17 -6.48 -32.28
CA GLU A 126 2.72 -5.13 -32.34
C GLU A 126 1.87 -4.14 -31.54
N TYR A 127 0.53 -4.20 -31.64
CA TYR A 127 -0.34 -3.37 -30.80
C TYR A 127 -0.16 -3.66 -29.30
N GLN A 128 -0.04 -4.93 -28.91
CA GLN A 128 0.19 -5.30 -27.51
C GLN A 128 1.54 -4.79 -27.00
N TYR A 129 2.58 -4.85 -27.83
CA TYR A 129 3.90 -4.32 -27.48
C TYR A 129 3.88 -2.80 -27.31
N ASN A 130 3.28 -2.07 -28.26
CA ASN A 130 3.13 -0.61 -28.19
C ASN A 130 2.35 -0.20 -26.93
N ARG A 131 1.29 -0.95 -26.58
CA ARG A 131 0.52 -0.72 -25.36
C ARG A 131 1.35 -0.91 -24.09
N LEU A 132 2.26 -1.88 -24.06
CA LEU A 132 3.17 -2.06 -22.93
C LEU A 132 4.11 -0.86 -22.73
N SER A 133 4.62 -0.31 -23.84
CA SER A 133 5.46 0.89 -23.81
C SER A 133 4.69 2.10 -23.27
N GLU A 134 3.48 2.34 -23.76
CA GLU A 134 2.60 3.42 -23.30
C GLU A 134 2.29 3.32 -21.80
N LEU A 135 1.93 2.12 -21.32
CA LEU A 135 1.71 1.87 -19.90
C LEU A 135 2.96 2.13 -19.07
N GLY A 136 4.15 1.81 -19.60
CA GLY A 136 5.43 2.13 -18.98
C GLY A 136 5.59 3.64 -18.78
N MET A 137 5.44 4.42 -19.85
CA MET A 137 5.56 5.89 -19.80
C MET A 137 4.56 6.53 -18.82
N GLN A 138 3.31 6.06 -18.79
CA GLN A 138 2.29 6.56 -17.88
C GLN A 138 2.62 6.24 -16.41
N ILE A 139 3.12 5.03 -16.13
CA ILE A 139 3.58 4.65 -14.78
C ILE A 139 4.75 5.52 -14.35
N ASP A 140 5.73 5.75 -15.22
CA ASP A 140 6.89 6.60 -14.93
C ASP A 140 6.48 8.06 -14.69
N GLY A 141 5.50 8.55 -15.44
CA GLY A 141 4.89 9.87 -15.22
C GLY A 141 4.27 9.98 -13.82
N LEU A 142 3.49 8.97 -13.39
CA LEU A 142 2.92 8.94 -12.04
C LEU A 142 3.99 8.78 -10.96
N ASP A 143 5.04 8.00 -11.21
CA ASP A 143 6.16 7.85 -10.28
C ASP A 143 6.90 9.18 -10.08
N LYS A 144 7.11 9.97 -11.15
CA LYS A 144 7.66 11.34 -11.05
C LYS A 144 6.77 12.26 -10.21
N GLN A 145 5.45 12.21 -10.40
CA GLN A 145 4.52 13.01 -9.59
C GLN A 145 4.55 12.60 -8.11
N ILE A 146 4.51 11.30 -7.79
CA ILE A 146 4.62 10.82 -6.42
C ILE A 146 5.95 11.24 -5.78
N ASN A 147 7.05 11.16 -6.52
CA ASN A 147 8.35 11.62 -6.05
C ASN A 147 8.38 13.13 -5.78
N SER A 148 7.71 13.93 -6.61
CA SER A 148 7.57 15.37 -6.40
C SER A 148 6.81 15.68 -5.10
N VAL A 149 5.66 15.02 -4.88
CA VAL A 149 4.90 15.13 -3.62
C VAL A 149 5.76 14.74 -2.42
N ALA A 150 6.50 13.64 -2.51
CA ALA A 150 7.38 13.18 -1.44
C ALA A 150 8.46 14.21 -1.07
N ARG A 151 9.02 14.91 -2.07
CA ARG A 151 10.06 15.94 -1.87
C ARG A 151 9.51 17.23 -1.28
N GLN A 152 8.24 17.55 -1.52
CA GLN A 152 7.60 18.75 -0.99
C GLN A 152 7.12 18.57 0.46
N SER A 153 6.84 17.33 0.87
CA SER A 153 6.36 17.02 2.22
C SER A 153 7.50 16.74 3.18
N GLU A 154 7.65 17.57 4.21
CA GLU A 154 8.64 17.38 5.28
C GLU A 154 8.45 16.05 6.03
N ASN A 155 7.20 15.68 6.30
CA ASN A 155 6.85 14.38 6.86
C ASN A 155 7.33 13.23 5.97
N CYS A 156 7.18 13.34 4.64
CA CYS A 156 7.67 12.31 3.74
C CYS A 156 9.19 12.21 3.74
N LYS A 157 9.93 13.34 3.80
CA LYS A 157 11.39 13.33 3.87
C LYS A 157 11.89 12.57 5.11
N ARG A 158 11.35 12.89 6.28
CA ARG A 158 11.67 12.20 7.54
C ARG A 158 11.37 10.71 7.49
N LEU A 159 10.24 10.33 6.88
CA LEU A 159 9.92 8.92 6.71
C LEU A 159 10.89 8.19 5.76
N MET A 160 11.40 8.87 4.74
CA MET A 160 12.33 8.27 3.76
C MET A 160 13.73 8.00 4.32
N GLU A 161 14.07 8.56 5.49
CA GLU A 161 15.29 8.21 6.22
C GLU A 161 15.25 6.78 6.77
N ILE A 162 14.03 6.22 6.95
CA ILE A 162 13.85 4.85 7.41
C ILE A 162 14.30 3.88 6.30
N PRO A 163 15.24 2.94 6.56
CA PRO A 163 15.64 1.94 5.58
C PRO A 163 14.46 1.13 5.05
N GLY A 164 14.31 1.14 3.72
CA GLY A 164 13.22 0.47 3.03
C GLY A 164 11.93 1.28 2.92
N VAL A 165 11.88 2.51 3.44
CA VAL A 165 10.76 3.44 3.18
C VAL A 165 11.16 4.37 2.05
N GLY A 166 10.63 4.11 0.85
CA GLY A 166 10.80 4.99 -0.29
C GLY A 166 9.65 5.98 -0.46
N PRO A 167 9.69 6.83 -1.50
CA PRO A 167 8.65 7.82 -1.81
C PRO A 167 7.24 7.23 -1.86
N LEU A 168 7.08 6.04 -2.44
CA LEU A 168 5.80 5.33 -2.52
C LEU A 168 5.21 4.97 -1.14
N ILE A 169 6.06 4.55 -0.20
CA ILE A 169 5.60 4.19 1.15
C ILE A 169 5.32 5.46 1.94
N ALA A 170 6.23 6.43 1.91
CA ALA A 170 6.13 7.68 2.66
C ALA A 170 4.85 8.45 2.30
N THR A 171 4.61 8.69 1.01
CA THR A 171 3.43 9.43 0.53
C THR A 171 2.13 8.69 0.81
N ALA A 172 2.09 7.38 0.62
CA ALA A 172 0.92 6.56 0.95
C ALA A 172 0.59 6.60 2.45
N VAL A 173 1.61 6.50 3.32
CA VAL A 173 1.44 6.54 4.77
C VAL A 173 0.92 7.90 5.21
N VAL A 174 1.57 8.99 4.81
CA VAL A 174 1.16 10.36 5.19
C VAL A 174 -0.26 10.65 4.70
N ALA A 175 -0.58 10.32 3.45
CA ALA A 175 -1.92 10.54 2.89
C ALA A 175 -3.01 9.67 3.52
N THR A 176 -2.67 8.45 3.98
CA THR A 176 -3.66 7.52 4.55
C THR A 176 -3.87 7.71 6.03
N MET A 177 -2.80 8.03 6.77
CA MET A 177 -2.80 8.27 8.20
C MET A 177 -3.49 9.59 8.53
N GLY A 178 -3.26 10.63 7.72
CA GLY A 178 -3.68 11.99 8.04
C GLY A 178 -2.95 12.45 9.29
N GLU A 179 -3.70 12.82 10.33
CA GLU A 179 -3.13 13.19 11.63
C GLU A 179 -2.62 11.96 12.39
N ALA A 180 -1.33 11.93 12.73
CA ALA A 180 -0.72 10.82 13.47
C ALA A 180 -1.29 10.68 14.90
N SER A 181 -1.79 11.77 15.49
CA SER A 181 -2.49 11.78 16.78
C SER A 181 -3.77 10.95 16.79
N ALA A 182 -4.35 10.65 15.62
CA ALA A 182 -5.53 9.81 15.50
C ALA A 182 -5.27 8.35 15.92
N PHE A 183 -4.01 7.92 16.06
CA PHE A 183 -3.65 6.57 16.50
C PHE A 183 -3.06 6.63 17.91
N LYS A 184 -3.57 5.81 18.83
CA LYS A 184 -3.09 5.65 20.20
C LYS A 184 -1.69 5.02 20.20
N SER A 185 -1.48 3.97 19.42
CA SER A 185 -0.22 3.21 19.39
C SER A 185 0.15 2.72 17.99
N GLY A 186 1.42 2.31 17.81
CA GLY A 186 1.89 1.67 16.58
C GLY A 186 1.12 0.40 16.24
N ARG A 187 0.70 -0.37 17.26
CA ARG A 187 -0.14 -1.57 17.08
C ARG A 187 -1.50 -1.26 16.48
N GLU A 188 -2.09 -0.13 16.89
CA GLU A 188 -3.35 0.32 16.32
C GLU A 188 -3.18 0.73 14.84
N PHE A 189 -2.06 1.36 14.50
CA PHE A 189 -1.73 1.66 13.11
C PHE A 189 -1.44 0.39 12.29
N ASP A 190 -0.71 -0.58 12.83
CA ASP A 190 -0.48 -1.89 12.18
C ASP A 190 -1.79 -2.62 11.88
N ALA A 191 -2.76 -2.53 12.79
CA ALA A 191 -4.09 -3.08 12.59
C ALA A 191 -4.82 -2.37 11.44
N TYR A 192 -4.68 -1.04 11.37
CA TYR A 192 -5.26 -0.22 10.32
C TYR A 192 -4.65 -0.47 8.93
N VAL A 193 -3.32 -0.61 8.82
CA VAL A 193 -2.63 -1.00 7.56
C VAL A 193 -2.59 -2.51 7.32
N CYS A 194 -3.18 -3.29 8.22
CA CYS A 194 -3.36 -4.74 8.14
C CYS A 194 -2.08 -5.57 8.03
N LEU A 195 -1.14 -5.23 8.90
CA LEU A 195 0.06 -6.00 9.19
C LEU A 195 -0.12 -6.92 10.41
N VAL A 196 -1.26 -6.85 11.11
CA VAL A 196 -1.55 -7.71 12.26
C VAL A 196 -1.98 -9.14 11.86
N PRO A 197 -1.55 -10.16 12.62
CA PRO A 197 -2.01 -11.54 12.45
C PRO A 197 -3.51 -11.68 12.73
N LYS A 198 -4.14 -12.67 12.09
CA LYS A 198 -5.49 -13.09 12.42
C LYS A 198 -5.46 -13.80 13.78
N GLN A 199 -6.47 -13.54 14.60
CA GLN A 199 -6.66 -14.23 15.87
C GLN A 199 -7.96 -15.05 15.82
N THR A 200 -7.92 -16.25 16.40
CA THR A 200 -9.09 -17.12 16.59
C THR A 200 -8.98 -17.76 17.97
N GLY A 201 -10.07 -17.78 18.73
CA GLY A 201 -10.08 -18.44 20.02
C GLY A 201 -11.49 -18.71 20.51
N SER A 202 -11.64 -19.81 21.26
CA SER A 202 -12.85 -20.20 21.98
C SER A 202 -12.43 -20.82 23.32
N GLY A 203 -13.24 -20.66 24.37
CA GLY A 203 -12.95 -21.24 25.69
C GLY A 203 -11.62 -20.77 26.31
N GLY A 204 -11.28 -19.48 26.18
CA GLY A 204 -10.08 -18.89 26.78
C GLY A 204 -8.75 -19.17 26.06
N LYS A 205 -8.71 -20.02 25.02
CA LYS A 205 -7.49 -20.29 24.24
C LYS A 205 -7.45 -19.41 22.99
N VAL A 206 -6.50 -18.47 22.94
CA VAL A 206 -6.25 -17.61 21.77
C VAL A 206 -5.16 -18.22 20.89
N ARG A 207 -5.48 -18.48 19.62
CA ARG A 207 -4.52 -18.91 18.59
C ARG A 207 -4.26 -17.79 17.60
N MET A 208 -2.98 -17.51 17.38
CA MET A 208 -2.50 -16.57 16.37
C MET A 208 -2.30 -17.31 15.05
N LEU A 209 -2.86 -16.78 13.96
CA LEU A 209 -2.75 -17.33 12.60
C LEU A 209 -1.92 -16.37 11.72
N GLY A 210 -1.87 -16.64 10.41
CA GLY A 210 -1.24 -15.72 9.45
C GLY A 210 -1.89 -14.33 9.39
N ILE A 211 -1.27 -13.41 8.64
CA ILE A 211 -1.72 -12.02 8.48
C ILE A 211 -3.22 -11.96 8.14
N SER A 212 -3.98 -11.08 8.80
CA SER A 212 -5.44 -11.05 8.74
C SER A 212 -6.02 -10.85 7.34
N LYS A 213 -5.27 -10.21 6.44
CA LYS A 213 -5.69 -9.78 5.10
C LYS A 213 -6.98 -8.93 5.08
N ARG A 214 -7.39 -8.34 6.23
CA ARG A 214 -8.67 -7.62 6.36
C ARG A 214 -8.65 -6.17 5.87
N GLY A 215 -7.49 -5.57 5.64
CA GLY A 215 -7.38 -4.15 5.27
C GLY A 215 -6.84 -3.94 3.88
N ASP A 216 -6.34 -2.74 3.64
CA ASP A 216 -5.85 -2.36 2.34
C ASP A 216 -4.61 -3.19 1.96
N THR A 217 -4.77 -3.98 0.90
CA THR A 217 -3.68 -4.79 0.36
C THR A 217 -2.54 -3.92 -0.16
N TYR A 218 -2.81 -2.68 -0.59
CA TYR A 218 -1.76 -1.79 -1.12
C TYR A 218 -0.72 -1.44 -0.06
N HIS A 219 -1.15 -0.90 1.09
CA HIS A 219 -0.25 -0.56 2.19
C HIS A 219 0.58 -1.74 2.67
N ARG A 220 -0.08 -2.88 2.89
CA ARG A 220 0.61 -4.11 3.27
C ARG A 220 1.65 -4.53 2.23
N THR A 221 1.31 -4.49 0.94
CA THR A 221 2.26 -4.80 -0.15
C THR A 221 3.44 -3.84 -0.12
N LEU A 222 3.20 -2.54 0.04
CA LEU A 222 4.25 -1.52 0.12
C LEU A 222 5.19 -1.78 1.31
N PHE A 223 4.68 -1.99 2.53
CA PHE A 223 5.52 -2.28 3.69
C PHE A 223 6.30 -3.59 3.56
N ILE A 224 5.70 -4.64 2.98
CA ILE A 224 6.39 -5.91 2.69
C ILE A 224 7.54 -5.70 1.69
N HIS A 225 7.31 -4.92 0.62
CA HIS A 225 8.36 -4.60 -0.34
C HIS A 225 9.45 -3.72 0.26
N GLY A 226 9.08 -2.74 1.08
CA GLY A 226 10.04 -1.94 1.83
C GLY A 226 10.90 -2.79 2.75
N ALA A 227 10.29 -3.76 3.42
CA ALA A 227 11.01 -4.72 4.25
C ALA A 227 11.95 -5.62 3.48
N ARG A 228 11.54 -6.10 2.31
CA ARG A 228 12.43 -6.84 1.41
C ARG A 228 13.58 -5.99 0.92
N ALA A 229 13.32 -4.75 0.51
CA ALA A 229 14.36 -3.83 0.02
C ALA A 229 15.40 -3.57 1.11
N ALA A 230 14.97 -3.27 2.34
CA ALA A 230 15.88 -3.08 3.46
C ALA A 230 16.62 -4.35 3.88
N ALA A 231 16.05 -5.54 3.66
CA ALA A 231 16.74 -6.77 4.00
C ALA A 231 17.72 -7.22 2.92
N LEU A 232 17.41 -6.99 1.64
CA LEU A 232 18.12 -7.59 0.51
C LEU A 232 19.02 -6.62 -0.24
N LEU A 233 18.71 -5.32 -0.22
CA LEU A 233 19.38 -4.32 -1.07
C LEU A 233 20.28 -3.36 -0.28
N THR A 234 20.19 -3.31 1.05
CA THR A 234 21.10 -2.50 1.87
C THR A 234 22.44 -3.22 2.00
N LYS A 235 23.52 -2.53 1.62
CA LYS A 235 24.90 -3.05 1.76
C LYS A 235 25.24 -3.37 3.22
N GLU A 236 24.85 -2.47 4.13
CA GLU A 236 25.04 -2.61 5.57
C GLU A 236 23.66 -2.65 6.26
N PRO A 237 23.03 -3.83 6.36
CA PRO A 237 21.80 -3.96 7.11
C PRO A 237 22.09 -3.65 8.59
N GLY A 238 21.31 -2.75 9.18
CA GLY A 238 21.46 -2.37 10.58
C GLY A 238 21.38 -3.57 11.54
N PRO A 239 21.82 -3.41 12.81
CA PRO A 239 22.06 -4.51 13.75
C PRO A 239 20.90 -5.50 13.86
N TRP A 240 19.66 -5.01 13.84
CA TRP A 240 18.47 -5.85 13.92
C TRP A 240 18.13 -6.64 12.67
N ILE A 241 18.36 -6.10 11.47
CA ILE A 241 18.17 -6.89 10.24
C ILE A 241 19.21 -8.00 10.20
N THR A 242 20.44 -7.69 10.62
CA THR A 242 21.55 -8.65 10.73
C THR A 242 21.24 -9.74 11.76
N GLU A 243 20.73 -9.37 12.94
CA GLU A 243 20.34 -10.32 13.98
C GLU A 243 19.14 -11.19 13.57
N LEU A 244 18.15 -10.63 12.86
CA LEU A 244 17.04 -11.39 12.31
C LEU A 244 17.48 -12.41 11.26
N LYS A 245 18.41 -12.02 10.38
CA LYS A 245 18.98 -12.94 9.38
C LYS A 245 19.71 -14.12 10.04
N LYS A 246 20.40 -13.89 11.16
CA LYS A 246 21.06 -14.96 11.95
C LYS A 246 20.06 -15.94 12.54
N ARG A 247 18.95 -15.43 13.11
CA ARG A 247 17.93 -16.27 13.77
C ARG A 247 17.06 -17.05 12.80
N GLN A 248 16.80 -16.48 11.62
CA GLN A 248 15.96 -17.10 10.59
C GLN A 248 16.53 -16.81 9.18
N PRO A 249 17.47 -17.65 8.70
CA PRO A 249 18.15 -17.44 7.41
C PRO A 249 17.24 -17.67 6.19
N THR A 250 16.10 -18.36 6.36
CA THR A 250 15.14 -18.65 5.29
C THR A 250 13.75 -18.05 5.55
N GLY A 251 13.25 -17.28 4.57
CA GLY A 251 11.82 -17.15 4.27
C GLY A 251 11.00 -16.12 5.07
N VAL A 252 10.13 -15.38 4.37
CA VAL A 252 8.88 -14.65 4.74
C VAL A 252 8.74 -13.99 6.13
N MET A 253 9.11 -14.64 7.23
CA MET A 253 8.99 -14.17 8.60
C MET A 253 9.82 -12.91 8.91
N PRO A 254 11.13 -12.80 8.60
CA PRO A 254 11.90 -11.57 8.79
C PRO A 254 11.32 -10.38 8.00
N ILE A 255 10.77 -10.65 6.82
CA ILE A 255 10.10 -9.65 5.97
C ILE A 255 8.80 -9.17 6.64
N SER A 256 8.01 -10.08 7.21
CA SER A 256 6.77 -9.72 7.90
C SER A 256 7.02 -8.88 9.16
N LEU A 257 8.01 -9.27 9.97
CA LEU A 257 8.44 -8.52 11.15
C LEU A 257 8.98 -7.15 10.75
N GLY A 258 9.75 -7.09 9.67
CA GLY A 258 10.22 -5.82 9.13
C GLY A 258 9.14 -4.93 8.55
N ALA A 259 8.05 -5.46 8.03
CA ALA A 259 6.93 -4.64 7.60
C ALA A 259 6.24 -3.97 8.80
N VAL A 260 6.04 -4.74 9.88
CA VAL A 260 5.44 -4.26 11.15
C VAL A 260 6.32 -3.19 11.79
N ASP A 261 7.63 -3.44 11.92
CA ASP A 261 8.56 -2.50 12.56
C ASP A 261 8.56 -1.14 11.85
N ARG A 262 8.72 -1.11 10.51
CA ARG A 262 8.64 0.11 9.70
C ARG A 262 7.32 0.87 9.89
N SER A 263 6.21 0.15 9.92
CA SER A 263 4.89 0.76 10.14
C SER A 263 4.82 1.49 11.50
N ARG A 264 5.34 0.86 12.56
CA ARG A 264 5.42 1.47 13.91
C ARG A 264 6.36 2.67 13.95
N VAL A 265 7.54 2.55 13.34
CA VAL A 265 8.52 3.65 13.26
C VAL A 265 7.94 4.83 12.50
N CYS A 266 7.23 4.60 11.39
CA CYS A 266 6.55 5.67 10.65
C CYS A 266 5.57 6.45 11.56
N LEU A 267 4.73 5.75 12.32
CA LEU A 267 3.81 6.42 13.26
C LEU A 267 4.58 7.19 14.34
N ARG A 268 5.65 6.61 14.89
CA ARG A 268 6.45 7.25 15.95
C ARG A 268 7.09 8.54 15.46
N ILE A 269 7.74 8.53 14.29
CA ILE A 269 8.35 9.73 13.70
C ILE A 269 7.31 10.82 13.47
N LEU A 270 6.14 10.47 12.90
CA LEU A 270 5.07 11.44 12.64
C LEU A 270 4.40 11.96 13.92
N LYS A 271 4.45 11.23 15.04
CA LYS A 271 4.00 11.72 16.33
C LYS A 271 5.03 12.64 16.99
N CYS A 272 6.31 12.29 16.93
CA CYS A 272 7.38 13.11 17.50
C CYS A 272 7.45 14.49 16.82
N SER A 273 7.23 14.55 15.50
CA SER A 273 7.14 15.80 14.76
C SER A 273 6.01 16.74 15.20
N LEU A 274 4.98 16.23 15.90
CA LEU A 274 3.88 17.03 16.44
C LEU A 274 4.17 17.58 17.84
N VAL A 275 5.16 17.02 18.56
CA VAL A 275 5.39 17.32 19.98
C VAL A 275 6.64 18.17 20.20
N SER A 276 7.63 18.13 19.31
CA SER A 276 8.80 19.01 19.39
C SER A 276 9.52 19.08 18.04
N GLY A 277 10.07 20.25 17.71
CA GLY A 277 10.98 20.45 16.57
C GLY A 277 12.34 19.74 16.72
N PHE A 278 12.41 18.65 17.48
CA PHE A 278 13.60 17.86 17.70
C PHE A 278 13.68 16.73 16.66
N LEU A 279 14.79 16.72 15.93
CA LEU A 279 15.19 15.63 15.05
C LEU A 279 15.40 14.36 15.88
N CYS A 280 14.53 13.36 15.73
CA CYS A 280 14.74 12.01 16.28
C CYS A 280 15.91 11.25 15.61
N THR A 281 16.70 11.91 14.77
CA THR A 281 17.85 11.30 14.07
C THR A 281 19.09 11.16 14.95
N GLU A 282 19.13 11.80 16.13
CA GLU A 282 20.33 11.86 16.99
C GLU A 282 20.30 10.93 18.21
N ASN A 283 19.67 9.75 18.12
CA ASN A 283 19.92 8.73 19.15
C ASN A 283 20.37 7.38 18.54
N PRO A 284 21.69 7.18 18.37
CA PRO A 284 22.27 5.91 17.96
C PRO A 284 22.03 4.77 18.96
N GLN A 285 21.60 5.06 20.20
CA GLN A 285 21.29 4.05 21.21
C GLN A 285 19.85 3.52 21.12
N LEU A 286 18.96 4.18 20.37
CA LEU A 286 17.67 3.61 19.96
C LEU A 286 17.90 2.70 18.75
N GLY A 287 18.61 1.60 18.99
CA GLY A 287 18.88 0.60 17.97
C GLY A 287 17.57 0.13 17.33
N TRP A 288 17.55 0.07 16.00
CA TRP A 288 16.69 -0.86 15.25
C TRP A 288 16.79 -2.18 16.00
N GLY A 289 15.75 -2.60 16.71
CA GLY A 289 15.93 -3.52 17.83
C GLY A 289 14.60 -4.04 18.38
N PRO A 290 14.61 -5.19 19.07
CA PRO A 290 13.41 -5.90 19.54
C PRO A 290 12.55 -5.12 20.55
N GLU A 291 13.02 -3.97 21.04
CA GLU A 291 12.27 -3.12 21.97
C GLU A 291 11.00 -2.51 21.34
N SER A 292 10.94 -2.40 20.01
CA SER A 292 9.69 -2.06 19.28
C SER A 292 8.59 -3.14 19.40
N PHE A 293 8.89 -4.29 20.03
CA PHE A 293 7.98 -5.42 20.26
C PHE A 293 7.51 -5.59 21.71
N GLN A 294 8.03 -4.84 22.68
CA GLN A 294 7.50 -4.90 24.04
C GLN A 294 6.12 -4.24 24.15
N LEU A 295 5.38 -4.65 25.19
CA LEU A 295 3.92 -4.64 25.32
C LEU A 295 3.23 -3.29 25.11
#